data_AF-A0A0S8HLN1-F1
#
_entry.id   AF-A0A0S8HLN1-F1
#
_cell.length_a   1.000
_cell.length_b   1.000
_cell.length_c   1.000
_cell.angle_alpha   90.00
_cell.angle_beta   90.00
_cell.angle_gamma   90.00
#
_symmetry.space_group_name_H-M   'P 1'
#
loop_
_entity.id
_entity.type
_entity.pdbx_description
1 polymer ?
#
loop_
_entity_poly.entity_id
_entity_poly.type
_entity_poly.pdbx_seq_one_letter_code
_entity_poly.pdbx_strand_id
1 'polypeptide(L)'
;MKPTDSPWIAAGPALQIIRGLIFSLALWPFRNIFLENKKGWLKLWLLIIGLSILSTTSACPGSVEGMFYSLVPFKNQIIGYLEVVPQTCLFALLVVLWYHYPKKLWTILSIVFVALIILMSTMGVFAANLNQGL
;
A
#
# COMPACT_ATOMS: atom_id res chain seq x y z
N MET A 1 -1.02 16.68 -9.91
CA MET A 1 -1.98 15.85 -9.15
C MET A 1 -3.36 16.13 -9.71
N LYS A 2 -4.23 15.12 -9.89
CA LYS A 2 -5.63 15.39 -10.23
C LYS A 2 -6.31 16.07 -9.02
N PRO A 3 -7.37 16.88 -9.20
CA PRO A 3 -8.11 17.50 -8.10
C PRO A 3 -8.77 16.46 -7.21
N THR A 4 -8.76 16.65 -5.89
CA THR A 4 -9.31 15.71 -4.90
C THR A 4 -10.78 15.37 -5.11
N ASP A 5 -11.53 16.26 -5.75
CA ASP A 5 -12.95 16.08 -6.06
C ASP A 5 -13.18 15.21 -7.31
N SER A 6 -12.12 14.80 -8.00
CA SER A 6 -12.24 13.95 -9.19
C SER A 6 -12.76 12.56 -8.80
N PRO A 7 -13.77 12.02 -9.51
CA PRO A 7 -14.29 10.68 -9.28
C PRO A 7 -13.19 9.61 -9.36
N TRP A 8 -12.16 9.84 -10.20
CA TRP A 8 -11.02 8.94 -10.34
C TRP A 8 -10.12 8.88 -9.10
N ILE A 9 -10.06 9.96 -8.30
CA ILE A 9 -9.31 9.96 -7.05
C ILE A 9 -10.11 9.27 -5.96
N ALA A 10 -11.43 9.48 -5.93
CA ALA A 10 -12.33 8.75 -5.03
C ALA A 10 -12.34 7.23 -5.30
N ALA A 11 -12.13 6.80 -6.55
CA ALA A 11 -11.94 5.40 -6.92
C ALA A 11 -10.56 4.83 -6.54
N GLY A 12 -9.61 5.67 -6.10
CA GLY A 12 -8.23 5.30 -5.77
C GLY A 12 -8.10 4.09 -4.84
N PRO A 13 -8.87 3.97 -3.75
CA PRO A 13 -8.78 2.82 -2.85
C PRO A 13 -9.18 1.50 -3.54
N ALA A 14 -10.16 1.49 -4.44
CA ALA A 14 -10.50 0.30 -5.23
C ALA A 14 -9.38 -0.09 -6.21
N LEU A 15 -8.69 0.91 -6.79
CA LEU A 15 -7.51 0.65 -7.64
C LEU A 15 -6.35 0.00 -6.87
N GLN A 16 -6.34 0.11 -5.54
CA GLN A 16 -5.34 -0.55 -4.70
C GLN A 16 -5.37 -2.08 -4.83
N ILE A 17 -6.51 -2.67 -5.21
CA ILE A 17 -6.64 -4.10 -5.46
C ILE A 17 -5.71 -4.53 -6.61
N ILE A 18 -5.62 -3.70 -7.66
CA ILE A 18 -4.72 -3.93 -8.80
C ILE A 18 -3.27 -3.95 -8.32
N ARG A 19 -2.90 -2.97 -7.46
CA ARG A 19 -1.56 -2.92 -6.87
C ARG A 19 -1.25 -4.16 -6.02
N GLY A 20 -2.23 -4.63 -5.24
CA GLY A 20 -2.12 -5.88 -4.48
C GLY A 20 -1.83 -7.08 -5.39
N LEU A 21 -2.55 -7.19 -6.50
CA LEU A 21 -2.36 -8.26 -7.48
C LEU A 21 -0.97 -8.21 -8.13
N ILE A 22 -0.49 -7.01 -8.51
CA ILE A 22 0.88 -6.81 -9.01
C ILE A 22 1.90 -7.29 -7.98
N PHE A 23 1.75 -6.90 -6.71
CA PHE A 23 2.64 -7.38 -5.65
C PHE A 23 2.59 -8.89 -5.47
N SER A 24 1.40 -9.50 -5.50
CA SER A 24 1.28 -10.96 -5.40
C SER A 24 2.01 -11.67 -6.54
N LEU A 25 1.86 -11.20 -7.78
CA LEU A 25 2.57 -11.76 -8.94
C LEU A 25 4.09 -11.56 -8.82
N ALA A 26 4.54 -10.39 -8.37
CA ALA A 26 5.96 -10.09 -8.21
C ALA A 26 6.62 -10.88 -7.06
N LEU A 27 5.88 -11.14 -5.98
CA LEU A 27 6.39 -11.89 -4.83
C LEU A 27 6.34 -13.41 -5.03
N TRP A 28 5.45 -13.91 -5.89
CA TRP A 28 5.24 -15.34 -6.10
C TRP A 28 6.51 -16.14 -6.47
N PRO A 29 7.41 -15.66 -7.35
CA PRO A 29 8.67 -16.34 -7.66
C PRO A 29 9.59 -16.46 -6.44
N PHE A 30 9.49 -15.54 -5.50
CA PHE A 30 10.35 -15.45 -4.32
C PHE A 30 9.68 -16.01 -3.04
N ARG A 31 8.57 -16.74 -3.18
CA ARG A 31 7.80 -17.27 -2.04
C ARG A 31 8.67 -18.10 -1.08
N ASN A 32 9.62 -18.88 -1.60
CA ASN A 32 10.49 -19.70 -0.75
C ASN A 32 11.46 -18.85 0.11
N ILE A 33 11.80 -17.64 -0.35
CA ILE A 33 12.71 -16.72 0.35
C ILE A 33 11.97 -15.91 1.41
N PHE A 34 10.77 -15.41 1.08
CA PHE A 34 10.02 -14.47 1.90
C PHE A 34 8.83 -15.09 2.64
N LEU A 35 8.10 -16.01 2.01
CA LEU A 35 6.83 -16.52 2.54
C LEU A 35 6.97 -17.84 3.28
N GLU A 36 7.89 -18.73 2.90
CA GLU A 36 8.07 -20.04 3.55
C GLU A 36 9.03 -20.00 4.75
N ASN A 37 9.76 -18.90 4.93
CA ASN A 37 10.74 -18.76 6.00
C ASN A 37 10.14 -18.08 7.25
N LYS A 38 10.43 -18.60 8.45
CA LYS A 38 9.97 -18.03 9.74
C LYS A 38 10.32 -16.56 9.94
N LYS A 39 11.46 -16.09 9.40
CA LYS A 39 11.89 -14.66 9.43
C LYS A 39 11.74 -13.96 8.08
N GLY A 40 10.98 -14.55 7.15
CA GLY A 40 10.84 -14.04 5.79
C GLY A 40 10.12 -12.69 5.72
N TRP A 41 9.27 -12.37 6.70
CA TRP A 41 8.63 -11.06 6.84
C TRP A 41 9.65 -9.93 7.01
N LEU A 42 10.75 -10.15 7.75
CA LEU A 42 11.79 -9.14 7.98
C LEU A 42 12.57 -8.88 6.69
N LYS A 43 12.86 -9.95 5.92
CA LYS A 43 13.52 -9.84 4.62
C LYS A 43 12.65 -9.08 3.62
N LEU A 44 11.35 -9.39 3.58
CA LEU A 44 10.37 -8.69 2.76
C LEU A 44 10.28 -7.21 3.15
N TRP A 45 10.19 -6.92 4.45
CA TRP A 45 10.10 -5.56 4.96
C TRP A 45 11.36 -4.74 4.64
N LEU A 46 12.55 -5.31 4.84
CA LEU A 46 13.82 -4.65 4.49
C LEU A 46 13.92 -4.37 2.97
N LEU A 47 13.44 -5.30 2.15
CA LEU A 47 13.37 -5.11 0.69
C LEU A 47 12.46 -3.94 0.34
N ILE A 48 11.28 -3.84 0.96
CA ILE A 48 10.34 -2.74 0.75
C ILE A 48 10.94 -1.41 1.20
N ILE A 49 11.60 -1.35 2.37
CA ILE A 49 12.29 -0.13 2.82
C ILE A 49 13.36 0.30 1.80
N GLY A 50 14.23 -0.63 1.40
CA GLY A 50 15.33 -0.33 0.50
C GLY A 50 14.86 0.14 -0.87
N LEU A 51 13.97 -0.63 -1.52
CA LEU A 51 13.59 -0.38 -2.90
C LEU A 51 12.40 0.59 -3.06
N SER A 52 11.41 0.53 -2.16
CA SER A 52 10.15 1.27 -2.32
C SER A 52 10.05 2.54 -1.51
N ILE A 53 10.89 2.72 -0.47
CA ILE A 53 10.91 3.96 0.33
C ILE A 53 12.17 4.74 -0.04
N LEU A 54 13.35 4.19 0.28
CA LEU A 54 14.61 4.91 0.15
C LEU A 54 15.04 5.09 -1.32
N SER A 55 14.99 4.02 -2.13
CA SER A 55 15.45 4.00 -3.53
C SER A 55 14.29 4.09 -4.54
N THR A 56 13.23 4.81 -4.20
CA THR A 56 12.13 5.05 -5.14
C THR A 56 12.68 5.75 -6.39
N THR A 57 12.32 5.29 -7.59
CA THR A 57 12.72 5.85 -8.90
C THR A 57 12.17 7.25 -9.19
N SER A 58 11.60 7.90 -8.20
CA SER A 58 11.07 9.25 -8.27
C SER A 58 11.47 10.03 -7.03
N ALA A 59 11.58 11.35 -7.15
CA ALA A 59 11.82 12.29 -6.05
C ALA A 59 10.58 12.45 -5.14
N CYS A 60 10.03 11.33 -4.69
CA CYS A 60 8.94 11.25 -3.73
C CYS A 60 9.45 11.75 -2.37
N PRO A 61 8.68 12.58 -1.63
CA PRO A 61 9.05 12.98 -0.28
C PRO A 61 9.34 11.75 0.61
N GLY A 62 10.54 11.73 1.23
CA GLY A 62 11.00 10.56 1.99
C GLY A 62 11.76 9.49 1.18
N SER A 63 12.03 9.69 -0.11
CA SER A 63 13.10 8.95 -0.79
C SER A 63 14.43 9.67 -0.66
N VAL A 64 15.56 8.99 -0.93
CA VAL A 64 16.88 9.63 -0.93
C VAL A 64 16.88 10.81 -1.91
N GLU A 65 16.34 10.62 -3.13
CA GLU A 65 16.19 11.70 -4.10
C GLU A 65 15.25 12.80 -3.61
N GLY A 66 14.15 12.46 -2.95
CA GLY A 66 13.22 13.43 -2.38
C GLY A 66 13.83 14.27 -1.25
N MET A 67 14.81 13.74 -0.51
CA MET A 67 15.52 14.51 0.51
C MET A 67 16.42 15.59 -0.08
N PHE A 68 17.00 15.35 -1.26
CA PHE A 68 17.89 16.31 -1.92
C PHE A 68 17.16 17.26 -2.87
N TYR A 69 16.13 16.78 -3.58
CA TYR A 69 15.51 17.51 -4.68
C TYR A 69 14.10 18.04 -4.38
N SER A 70 13.49 17.66 -3.26
CA SER A 70 12.13 18.11 -2.92
C SER A 70 12.14 19.39 -2.08
N LEU A 71 11.15 20.25 -2.33
CA LEU A 71 10.90 21.47 -1.56
C LEU A 71 10.18 21.17 -0.22
N VAL A 72 9.81 19.91 0.03
CA VAL A 72 9.07 19.51 1.23
C VAL A 72 9.99 19.61 2.45
N PRO A 73 9.57 20.31 3.54
CA PRO A 73 10.37 20.45 4.74
C PRO A 73 10.79 19.11 5.35
N PHE A 74 12.04 19.02 5.77
CA PHE A 74 12.64 17.80 6.35
C PHE A 74 11.81 17.20 7.49
N LYS A 75 11.22 18.06 8.36
CA LYS A 75 10.34 17.61 9.45
C LYS A 75 9.12 16.84 8.95
N ASN A 76 8.50 17.29 7.87
CA ASN A 76 7.33 16.64 7.30
C ASN A 76 7.69 15.30 6.65
N GLN A 77 8.91 15.18 6.11
CA GLN A 77 9.42 13.91 5.58
C GLN A 77 9.61 12.87 6.70
N ILE A 78 10.15 13.27 7.86
CA ILE A 78 10.30 12.37 9.02
C ILE A 78 8.95 11.92 9.57
N ILE A 79 7.98 12.83 9.68
CA ILE A 79 6.63 12.48 10.13
C ILE A 79 6.00 11.47 9.18
N GLY A 80 6.20 11.63 7.86
CA GLY A 80 5.76 10.64 6.87
C GLY A 80 6.33 9.24 7.10
N TYR A 81 7.59 9.11 7.56
CA TYR A 81 8.15 7.80 7.91
C TYR A 81 7.44 7.12 9.08
N LEU A 82 6.90 7.89 10.04
CA LEU A 82 6.15 7.30 11.16
C LEU A 82 4.86 6.63 10.69
N GLU A 83 4.31 7.01 9.55
CA GLU A 83 3.15 6.34 8.95
C GLU A 83 3.58 5.19 8.04
N VAL A 84 4.48 5.45 7.10
CA VAL A 84 4.83 4.51 6.02
C VAL A 84 5.65 3.31 6.54
N VAL A 85 6.58 3.53 7.47
CA VAL A 85 7.45 2.45 7.98
C VAL A 85 6.66 1.41 8.78
N PRO A 86 5.81 1.79 9.76
CA PRO A 86 4.94 0.84 10.45
C PRO A 86 3.90 0.20 9.52
N GLN A 87 3.34 0.95 8.57
CA GLN A 87 2.36 0.41 7.61
C GLN A 87 2.97 -0.70 6.74
N THR A 88 4.18 -0.49 6.20
CA THR A 88 4.87 -1.51 5.39
C THR A 88 5.36 -2.69 6.23
N CYS A 89 5.73 -2.46 7.50
CA CYS A 89 6.04 -3.52 8.45
C CYS A 89 4.82 -4.41 8.71
N LEU A 90 3.67 -3.79 9.01
CA LEU A 90 2.41 -4.48 9.24
C LEU A 90 2.01 -5.28 8.01
N PHE A 91 2.13 -4.72 6.80
CA PHE A 91 1.89 -5.45 5.55
C PHE A 91 2.76 -6.71 5.43
N ALA A 92 4.06 -6.58 5.61
CA ALA A 92 4.99 -7.72 5.50
C ALA A 92 4.69 -8.81 6.54
N LEU A 93 4.36 -8.43 7.78
CA LEU A 93 3.94 -9.35 8.84
C LEU A 93 2.64 -10.06 8.48
N LEU A 94 1.59 -9.32 8.11
CA LEU A 94 0.27 -9.86 7.82
C LEU A 94 0.30 -10.84 6.64
N VAL A 95 1.02 -10.53 5.56
CA VAL A 95 1.13 -11.41 4.39
C VAL A 95 1.80 -12.75 4.74
N VAL A 96 2.89 -12.71 5.50
CA VAL A 96 3.60 -13.93 5.91
C VAL A 96 2.80 -14.74 6.93
N LEU A 97 2.12 -14.08 7.87
CA LEU A 97 1.23 -14.73 8.83
C LEU A 97 0.02 -15.39 8.14
N TRP A 98 -0.56 -14.69 7.16
CA TRP A 98 -1.65 -15.20 6.34
C TRP A 98 -1.23 -16.47 5.58
N TYR A 99 -0.03 -16.47 5.01
CA TYR A 99 0.52 -17.63 4.29
C TYR A 99 0.77 -18.84 5.18
N HIS A 100 1.33 -18.64 6.38
CA HIS A 100 1.64 -19.74 7.30
C HIS A 100 0.41 -20.30 8.02
N TYR A 101 -0.60 -19.47 8.28
CA TYR A 101 -1.78 -19.86 9.06
C TYR A 101 -3.09 -19.47 8.35
N PRO A 102 -3.40 -20.09 7.20
CA PRO A 102 -4.62 -19.82 6.46
C PRO A 102 -5.83 -20.39 7.22
N LYS A 103 -6.42 -19.58 8.10
CA LYS A 103 -7.68 -19.88 8.77
C LYS A 103 -8.84 -19.31 7.97
N LYS A 104 -10.02 -19.94 8.03
CA LYS A 104 -11.27 -19.41 7.43
C LYS A 104 -11.52 -17.93 7.81
N LEU A 105 -11.16 -17.55 9.03
CA LEU A 105 -11.25 -16.16 9.51
C LEU A 105 -10.46 -15.17 8.63
N TRP A 106 -9.23 -15.51 8.23
CA TRP A 106 -8.41 -14.64 7.38
C TRP A 106 -9.06 -14.43 6.02
N THR A 107 -9.58 -15.49 5.41
CA THR A 107 -10.31 -15.40 4.13
C THR A 107 -11.55 -14.53 4.27
N ILE A 108 -12.36 -14.73 5.32
CA ILE A 108 -13.57 -13.92 5.57
C ILE A 108 -13.19 -12.46 5.79
N LEU A 109 -12.19 -12.18 6.63
CA LEU A 109 -11.72 -10.82 6.89
C LEU A 109 -11.23 -10.16 5.59
N SER A 110 -10.41 -10.83 4.79
CA SER A 110 -9.95 -10.30 3.50
C SER A 110 -11.10 -9.98 2.55
N ILE A 111 -12.09 -10.87 2.44
CA ILE A 111 -13.28 -10.63 1.61
C ILE A 111 -14.08 -9.42 2.12
N VAL A 112 -14.31 -9.34 3.43
CA VAL A 112 -15.03 -8.22 4.06
C VAL A 112 -14.29 -6.90 3.84
N PHE A 113 -12.97 -6.86 4.05
CA PHE A 113 -12.19 -5.65 3.79
C PHE A 113 -12.21 -5.23 2.32
N VAL A 114 -12.07 -6.17 1.38
CA VAL A 114 -12.16 -5.87 -0.06
C VAL A 114 -13.55 -5.35 -0.41
N ALA A 115 -14.62 -5.96 0.11
CA ALA A 115 -15.98 -5.50 -0.10
C ALA A 115 -16.20 -4.08 0.46
N LEU A 116 -15.71 -3.80 1.67
CA LEU A 116 -15.77 -2.46 2.27
C LEU A 116 -15.00 -1.43 1.43
N ILE A 117 -13.80 -1.76 0.96
CA ILE A 117 -13.00 -0.86 0.10
C ILE A 117 -13.75 -0.53 -1.19
N ILE A 118 -14.36 -1.53 -1.83
CA ILE A 118 -15.15 -1.34 -3.04
C ILE A 118 -16.37 -0.47 -2.74
N LEU A 119 -17.13 -0.77 -1.68
CA LEU A 119 -18.30 0.00 -1.26
C LEU A 119 -17.96 1.46 -0.94
N MET A 120 -16.90 1.70 -0.17
CA MET A 120 -16.47 3.05 0.16
C MET A 120 -15.99 3.81 -1.08
N SER A 121 -15.29 3.14 -2.00
CA SER A 121 -14.85 3.76 -3.26
C SER A 121 -16.02 4.08 -4.17
N THR A 122 -17.01 3.20 -4.31
CA THR A 122 -18.20 3.46 -5.13
C THR A 122 -19.04 4.58 -4.51
N MET A 123 -19.25 4.58 -3.19
CA MET A 123 -19.89 5.70 -2.49
C MET A 123 -19.14 7.02 -2.70
N GLY A 124 -17.81 7.01 -2.62
CA GLY A 124 -16.98 8.18 -2.88
C GLY A 124 -17.11 8.69 -4.31
N VAL A 125 -17.15 7.79 -5.30
CA VAL A 125 -17.38 8.14 -6.72
C VAL A 125 -18.78 8.73 -6.92
N PHE A 126 -19.82 8.13 -6.32
CA PHE A 126 -21.17 8.67 -6.40
C PHE A 126 -21.28 10.04 -5.72
N ALA A 127 -20.67 10.23 -4.56
CA ALA A 127 -20.64 11.51 -3.87
C ALA A 127 -19.89 12.58 -4.68
N ALA A 128 -18.76 12.22 -5.31
CA ALA A 128 -18.01 13.11 -6.18
C ALA A 128 -18.82 13.52 -7.42
N ASN A 129 -19.52 12.57 -8.06
CA ASN A 129 -20.40 12.85 -9.20
C ASN A 129 -21.62 13.69 -8.80
N LEU A 130 -22.21 13.46 -7.63
CA LEU A 130 -23.32 14.28 -7.12
C LEU A 130 -22.89 15.73 -6.84
N ASN A 131 -21.68 15.93 -6.30
CA ASN A 131 -21.10 17.26 -6.11
C ASN A 131 -20.66 17.91 -7.43
N GLN A 132 -20.47 17.13 -8.49
CA GLN A 132 -20.09 17.64 -9.82
C GLN A 132 -21.30 17.94 -10.73
N GLY A 133 -22.53 17.66 -10.32
CA GLY A 133 -23.72 17.80 -11.20
C GLY A 133 -23.58 16.90 -12.45
N LEU A 134 -24.39 16.90 -13.51
CA LEU A 134 -24.98 18.02 -14.24
C LEU A 134 -24.03 19.21 -14.40
#